data_AF-A0A1B9NJT8-F1
#
_entry.id   AF-A0A1B9NJT8-F1
#
_cell.length_a   1.000
_cell.length_b   1.000
_cell.length_c   1.000
_cell.angle_alpha   90.00
_cell.angle_beta   90.00
_cell.angle_gamma   90.00
#
_symmetry.space_group_name_H-M   'P 1'
#
loop_
_entity.id
_entity.type
_entity.pdbx_description
1 polymer ?
#
loop_
_entity_poly.entity_id
_entity_poly.type
_entity_poly.pdbx_seq_one_letter_code
_entity_poly.pdbx_strand_id
1 'polypeptide(L)'
;MDAPSLLHDAREASYQVSERTISRVLQQLGLRSLRLHSKAARKFKYKTDTTHHNIAPNTLDRQFNPDKPNKTWVTDITYIKTGEGWLYLSVIIDLYGRKVIARQTSRYIDRHLVCNTLKQALFRRQFPKNVLIHSDQGSQYCSADFKQIIVTIWTKAKHESKRQLL
;
A
#
# COMPACT_ATOMS: atom_id res chain seq x y z
N MET A 1 -1.67 -11.58 10.27
CA MET A 1 -1.96 -11.11 11.62
C MET A 1 -2.32 -9.69 11.38
N ASP A 2 -3.63 -9.48 11.26
CA ASP A 2 -4.21 -8.55 12.20
C ASP A 2 -3.48 -8.69 13.54
N ALA A 3 -2.85 -7.62 14.00
CA ALA A 3 -1.92 -7.64 15.14
C ALA A 3 -2.42 -8.55 16.29
N PRO A 4 -1.57 -9.44 16.84
CA PRO A 4 -1.99 -10.42 17.84
C PRO A 4 -2.47 -9.74 19.12
N SER A 5 -3.38 -10.40 19.82
CA SER A 5 -3.98 -9.91 21.06
C SER A 5 -3.44 -10.65 22.27
N LEU A 6 -3.43 -10.00 23.43
CA LEU A 6 -3.09 -10.61 24.71
C LEU A 6 -3.83 -11.93 25.02
N LEU A 7 -5.04 -12.14 24.47
CA LEU A 7 -5.77 -13.42 24.58
C LEU A 7 -5.13 -14.55 23.74
N HIS A 8 -4.56 -14.22 22.60
CA HIS A 8 -3.82 -15.15 21.75
C HIS A 8 -2.53 -15.57 22.46
N ASP A 9 -1.77 -14.60 22.96
CA ASP A 9 -0.50 -14.82 23.65
C ASP A 9 -0.71 -15.62 24.95
N ALA A 10 -1.77 -15.33 25.71
CA ALA A 10 -2.12 -16.10 26.91
C ALA A 10 -2.45 -17.56 26.58
N ARG A 11 -3.15 -17.82 25.47
CA ARG A 11 -3.46 -19.19 25.02
C ARG A 11 -2.24 -19.92 24.49
N GLU A 12 -1.33 -19.21 23.81
CA GLU A 12 -0.05 -19.76 23.36
C GLU A 12 0.84 -20.15 24.55
N ALA A 13 0.80 -19.35 25.63
CA ALA A 13 1.42 -19.66 26.91
C ALA A 13 0.61 -20.66 27.77
N SER A 14 -0.38 -21.36 27.19
CA SER A 14 -1.20 -22.39 27.84
C SER A 14 -2.10 -21.93 29.00
N TYR A 15 -2.35 -20.62 29.13
CA TYR A 15 -3.31 -20.09 30.10
C TYR A 15 -4.75 -20.19 29.56
N GLN A 16 -5.63 -20.86 30.29
CA GLN A 16 -7.07 -20.90 30.01
C GLN A 16 -7.79 -19.72 30.65
N VAL A 17 -7.58 -18.53 30.08
CA VAL A 17 -8.21 -17.29 30.57
C VAL A 17 -9.28 -16.80 29.61
N SER A 18 -10.37 -16.31 30.18
CA SER A 18 -11.43 -15.65 29.41
C SER A 18 -11.04 -14.22 29.04
N GLU A 19 -11.62 -13.69 27.96
CA GLU A 19 -11.42 -12.30 27.55
C GLU A 19 -11.81 -11.31 28.65
N ARG A 20 -12.86 -11.62 29.43
CA ARG A 20 -13.28 -10.85 30.61
C ARG A 20 -12.22 -10.84 31.70
N THR A 21 -11.56 -11.98 31.94
CA THR A 21 -10.49 -12.09 32.94
C THR A 21 -9.32 -11.17 32.57
N ILE A 22 -8.89 -11.21 31.31
CA ILE A 22 -7.84 -10.33 30.79
C ILE A 22 -8.23 -8.85 30.90
N SER A 23 -9.48 -8.50 30.54
CA SER A 23 -10.01 -7.14 30.71
C SER A 23 -9.83 -6.59 32.11
N ARG A 24 -10.23 -7.40 33.09
CA ARG A 24 -10.31 -7.02 34.49
C ARG A 24 -8.91 -6.81 35.06
N VAL A 25 -7.99 -7.73 34.77
CA VAL A 25 -6.59 -7.62 35.19
C VAL A 25 -5.93 -6.38 34.58
N LEU A 26 -6.17 -6.11 33.30
CA LEU A 26 -5.62 -4.92 32.65
C LEU A 26 -6.16 -3.63 33.27
N GLN A 27 -7.47 -3.54 33.54
CA GLN A 27 -8.06 -2.39 34.24
C GLN A 27 -7.48 -2.19 35.65
N GLN A 28 -7.28 -3.27 36.43
CA GLN A 28 -6.67 -3.20 37.76
C GLN A 28 -5.23 -2.71 37.73
N LEU A 29 -4.48 -3.03 36.67
CA LEU A 29 -3.11 -2.57 36.46
C LEU A 29 -3.03 -1.17 35.82
N GLY A 30 -4.16 -0.49 35.59
CA GLY A 30 -4.21 0.79 34.88
C GLY A 30 -3.86 0.69 33.39
N LEU A 31 -3.76 -0.53 32.86
CA LEU A 31 -3.43 -0.81 31.47
C LEU A 31 -4.73 -0.92 30.66
N ARG A 32 -4.82 -0.20 29.54
CA ARG A 32 -5.97 -0.37 28.63
C ARG A 32 -5.73 -1.62 27.79
N SER A 33 -6.66 -2.58 27.84
CA SER A 33 -6.60 -3.70 26.90
C SER A 33 -6.69 -3.16 25.48
N LEU A 34 -5.73 -3.55 24.65
CA LEU A 34 -5.69 -3.16 23.23
C LEU A 34 -6.85 -3.77 22.41
N ARG A 35 -7.75 -4.56 23.02
CA ARG A 35 -8.77 -5.32 22.28
C ARG A 35 -10.20 -5.34 22.81
N LEU A 36 -10.54 -4.68 23.91
CA LEU A 36 -11.94 -4.64 24.40
C LEU A 36 -12.73 -3.41 24.01
N HIS A 37 -12.40 -2.85 22.85
CA HIS A 37 -13.39 -2.12 22.10
C HIS A 37 -13.68 -2.97 20.87
N SER A 38 -14.92 -3.44 20.75
CA SER A 38 -15.53 -3.76 19.46
C SER A 38 -14.99 -2.80 18.40
N LYS A 39 -14.68 -3.28 17.20
CA LYS A 39 -14.28 -2.49 16.02
C LYS A 39 -15.38 -1.45 15.66
N ALA A 40 -15.61 -0.44 16.50
CA ALA A 40 -15.86 0.88 16.00
C ALA A 40 -14.52 1.27 15.42
N ALA A 41 -14.36 1.09 14.11
CA ALA A 41 -13.28 1.70 13.35
C ALA A 41 -13.11 3.10 13.94
N ARG A 42 -11.96 3.36 14.57
CA ARG A 42 -11.65 4.67 15.14
C ARG A 42 -11.97 5.64 14.01
N LYS A 43 -13.03 6.46 14.14
CA LYS A 43 -13.45 7.37 13.07
C LYS A 43 -12.19 8.05 12.59
N PHE A 44 -11.82 7.81 11.34
CA PHE A 44 -10.63 8.40 10.74
C PHE A 44 -10.80 9.90 10.87
N LYS A 45 -10.08 10.51 11.80
CA LYS A 45 -10.07 11.97 11.95
C LYS A 45 -9.19 12.47 10.84
N TYR A 46 -9.79 13.08 9.82
CA TYR A 46 -9.07 13.94 8.90
C TYR A 46 -8.32 14.97 9.75
N LYS A 47 -6.98 14.85 9.83
CA LYS A 47 -6.15 16.03 10.00
C LYS A 47 -6.04 16.61 8.60
N THR A 48 -6.94 17.52 8.28
CA THR A 48 -6.73 18.43 7.16
C THR A 48 -5.58 19.33 7.57
N ASP A 49 -4.36 18.90 7.29
CA ASP A 49 -3.27 19.86 7.15
C ASP A 49 -3.44 20.45 5.76
N THR A 50 -4.09 21.61 5.70
CA THR A 50 -4.38 22.41 4.51
C THR A 50 -3.12 23.06 3.95
N THR A 51 -2.00 22.35 3.94
CA THR A 51 -0.73 22.87 3.44
C THR A 51 -0.11 21.88 2.46
N HIS A 52 -0.44 22.10 1.19
CA HIS A 52 0.36 21.72 0.01
C HIS A 52 0.59 20.22 -0.27
N HIS A 53 -0.44 19.38 -0.17
CA HIS A 53 -0.43 18.16 -0.96
C HIS A 53 -0.88 18.51 -2.39
N ASN A 54 0.06 18.50 -3.34
CA ASN A 54 -0.26 18.45 -4.78
C ASN A 54 -0.98 17.11 -5.05
N ILE A 55 -2.27 17.08 -4.75
CA ILE A 55 -3.15 15.93 -4.95
C ILE A 55 -3.40 15.87 -6.46
N ALA A 56 -2.84 14.85 -7.12
CA ALA A 56 -3.28 14.51 -8.46
C ALA A 56 -4.78 14.17 -8.37
N PRO A 57 -5.64 14.75 -9.22
CA PRO A 57 -7.06 14.43 -9.20
C PRO A 57 -7.24 12.91 -9.34
N ASN A 58 -8.21 12.35 -8.61
CA ASN A 58 -8.54 10.93 -8.72
C ASN A 58 -9.23 10.67 -10.07
N THR A 59 -8.43 10.56 -11.13
CA THR A 59 -8.91 10.43 -12.51
C THR A 59 -9.43 9.02 -12.83
N LEU A 60 -9.25 8.05 -11.92
CA LEU A 60 -10.00 6.80 -11.96
C LEU A 60 -11.42 7.10 -11.48
N ASP A 61 -12.26 7.56 -12.40
CA ASP A 61 -13.71 7.68 -12.22
C ASP A 61 -14.37 6.28 -12.12
N ARG A 62 -13.84 5.43 -11.23
CA ARG A 62 -14.18 4.03 -11.04
C ARG A 62 -14.08 3.17 -12.31
N GLN A 63 -13.34 3.61 -13.32
CA GLN A 63 -13.10 2.86 -14.56
C GLN A 63 -11.99 1.82 -14.38
N PHE A 64 -12.34 0.65 -13.83
CA PHE A 64 -11.39 -0.43 -13.53
C PHE A 64 -11.13 -1.40 -14.70
N ASN A 65 -11.60 -1.07 -15.90
CA ASN A 65 -11.52 -1.91 -17.10
C ASN A 65 -10.93 -1.11 -18.28
N PRO A 66 -9.61 -0.84 -18.27
CA PRO A 66 -8.96 -0.25 -19.44
C PRO A 66 -9.08 -1.17 -20.67
N ASP A 67 -9.02 -0.60 -21.87
CA ASP A 67 -9.19 -1.27 -23.15
C ASP A 67 -7.92 -2.01 -23.64
N LYS A 68 -6.75 -1.66 -23.08
CA LYS A 68 -5.43 -2.20 -23.48
C LYS A 68 -4.49 -2.38 -22.28
N PRO A 69 -3.52 -3.32 -22.36
CA PRO A 69 -2.46 -3.45 -21.36
C PRO A 69 -1.68 -2.14 -21.15
N ASN A 70 -1.13 -1.97 -19.95
CA ASN A 70 -0.30 -0.81 -19.57
C ASN A 70 -0.98 0.56 -19.69
N LYS A 71 -2.31 0.63 -19.71
CA LYS A 71 -3.04 1.90 -19.59
C LYS A 71 -3.16 2.35 -18.14
N THR A 72 -3.46 1.40 -17.25
CA THR A 72 -3.67 1.69 -15.84
C THR A 72 -3.08 0.60 -14.97
N TRP A 73 -2.22 1.00 -14.06
CA TRP A 73 -1.65 0.15 -13.02
C TRP A 73 -2.19 0.57 -11.67
N VAL A 74 -2.51 -0.41 -10.84
CA VAL A 74 -2.83 -0.20 -9.42
C VAL A 74 -1.73 -0.77 -8.56
N THR A 75 -1.46 -0.13 -7.44
CA THR A 75 -0.49 -0.60 -6.46
C THR A 75 -1.04 -0.51 -5.04
N ASP A 76 -0.67 -1.50 -4.23
CA ASP A 76 -1.04 -1.58 -2.83
C ASP A 76 0.09 -2.23 -2.02
N ILE A 77 0.09 -2.00 -0.71
CA ILE A 77 0.97 -2.67 0.25
C ILE A 77 0.11 -3.52 1.17
N THR A 78 0.42 -4.81 1.22
CA THR A 78 -0.18 -5.76 2.15
C THR A 78 0.89 -6.44 3.00
N TYR A 79 0.49 -7.31 3.92
CA TYR A 79 1.39 -7.98 4.84
C TYR A 79 1.19 -9.51 4.79
N ILE A 80 2.29 -10.26 4.91
CA ILE A 80 2.32 -11.73 4.85
C ILE A 80 2.92 -12.28 6.14
N LYS A 81 2.28 -13.32 6.72
CA LYS A 81 2.83 -14.05 7.88
C LYS A 81 3.88 -15.01 7.39
N THR A 82 5.06 -15.02 8.00
CA THR A 82 6.05 -16.08 7.83
C THR A 82 6.38 -16.71 9.17
N GLY A 83 7.15 -17.81 9.16
CA GLY A 83 7.68 -18.42 10.38
C GLY A 83 8.68 -17.52 11.13
N GLU A 84 9.21 -16.49 10.47
CA GLU A 84 10.20 -15.56 11.02
C GLU A 84 9.63 -14.17 11.35
N GLY A 85 8.30 -14.02 11.23
CA GLY A 85 7.58 -12.78 11.51
C GLY A 85 6.84 -12.19 10.32
N TRP A 86 6.69 -10.87 10.32
CA TRP A 86 5.91 -10.13 9.33
C TRP A 86 6.78 -9.65 8.16
N LEU A 87 6.27 -9.84 6.94
CA LEU A 87 6.81 -9.20 5.75
C LEU A 87 5.76 -8.30 5.11
N TYR A 88 6.17 -7.10 4.70
CA TYR A 88 5.38 -6.23 3.86
C TYR A 88 5.59 -6.62 2.40
N LEU A 89 4.50 -6.73 1.65
CA LEU A 89 4.47 -7.02 0.22
C LEU A 89 3.90 -5.82 -0.51
N SER A 90 4.67 -5.22 -1.41
CA SER A 90 4.14 -4.26 -2.38
C SER A 90 3.90 -4.98 -3.70
N VAL A 91 2.72 -4.75 -4.29
CA VAL A 91 2.29 -5.36 -5.55
C VAL A 91 1.90 -4.27 -6.54
N ILE A 92 2.16 -4.51 -7.82
CA ILE A 92 1.61 -3.72 -8.93
C ILE A 92 0.86 -4.65 -9.86
N ILE A 93 -0.39 -4.28 -10.18
CA ILE A 93 -1.29 -5.01 -11.06
C ILE A 93 -1.61 -4.14 -12.27
N ASP A 94 -1.54 -4.74 -13.46
CA ASP A 94 -2.10 -4.17 -14.69
C ASP A 94 -3.60 -4.45 -14.74
N LEU A 95 -4.42 -3.39 -14.75
CA LEU A 95 -5.88 -3.53 -14.64
C LEU A 95 -6.54 -4.16 -15.87
N TYR A 96 -5.89 -4.13 -17.05
CA TYR A 96 -6.44 -4.72 -18.27
C TYR A 96 -6.70 -6.21 -18.11
N GLY A 97 -5.65 -6.95 -17.75
CA GLY A 97 -5.71 -8.41 -17.59
C GLY A 97 -5.68 -8.89 -16.15
N ARG A 98 -5.74 -7.97 -15.17
CA ARG A 98 -5.54 -8.23 -13.73
C ARG A 98 -4.25 -9.01 -13.43
N LYS A 99 -3.21 -8.80 -14.24
CA LYS A 99 -1.93 -9.49 -14.10
C LYS A 99 -1.05 -8.77 -13.09
N VAL A 100 -0.49 -9.52 -12.14
CA VAL A 100 0.59 -9.01 -11.27
C VAL A 100 1.85 -8.83 -12.13
N ILE A 101 2.28 -7.58 -12.29
CA ILE A 101 3.43 -7.24 -13.14
C ILE A 101 4.71 -7.07 -12.32
N ALA A 102 4.60 -6.69 -11.05
CA ALA A 102 5.71 -6.59 -10.13
C ALA A 102 5.29 -6.88 -8.69
N ARG A 103 6.25 -7.37 -7.90
CA ARG A 103 6.11 -7.55 -6.46
C ARG A 103 7.46 -7.42 -5.78
N GLN A 104 7.50 -6.79 -4.62
CA GLN A 104 8.66 -6.78 -3.72
C GLN A 104 8.22 -7.04 -2.29
N THR A 105 9.11 -7.62 -1.49
CA THR A 105 8.90 -7.84 -0.06
C THR A 105 9.98 -7.15 0.75
N SER A 106 9.62 -6.62 1.92
CA SER A 106 10.56 -6.01 2.86
C SER A 106 10.12 -6.25 4.30
N ARG A 107 11.06 -6.20 5.25
CA ARG A 107 10.75 -6.15 6.69
C ARG A 107 10.20 -4.79 7.12
N TYR A 108 10.31 -3.77 6.26
CA TYR A 108 9.91 -2.39 6.54
C TYR A 108 8.94 -1.85 5.49
N ILE A 109 7.97 -1.04 5.93
CA ILE A 109 7.03 -0.31 5.08
C ILE A 109 7.60 1.09 4.74
N ASP A 110 8.53 1.13 3.81
CA ASP A 110 9.25 2.35 3.43
C ASP A 110 9.06 2.72 1.95
N ARG A 111 9.60 3.88 1.57
CA ARG A 111 9.61 4.34 0.18
C ARG A 111 10.38 3.42 -0.76
N HIS A 112 11.40 2.70 -0.26
CA HIS A 112 12.23 1.83 -1.08
C HIS A 112 11.43 0.64 -1.58
N LEU A 113 10.57 0.07 -0.74
CA LEU A 113 9.66 -1.02 -1.11
C LEU A 113 8.80 -0.65 -2.32
N VAL A 114 8.11 0.50 -2.28
CA VAL A 114 7.22 0.94 -3.39
C VAL A 114 8.00 1.37 -4.63
N CYS A 115 9.11 2.09 -4.46
CA CYS A 115 9.95 2.53 -5.57
C CYS A 115 10.59 1.35 -6.32
N ASN A 116 11.08 0.35 -5.59
CA ASN A 116 11.69 -0.84 -6.19
C ASN A 116 10.63 -1.68 -6.92
N THR A 117 9.43 -1.80 -6.36
CA THR A 117 8.31 -2.47 -7.03
C THR A 117 7.95 -1.77 -8.35
N LEU A 118 7.88 -0.44 -8.34
CA LEU A 118 7.59 0.35 -9.54
C LEU A 118 8.69 0.23 -10.59
N LYS A 119 9.97 0.32 -10.20
CA LYS A 119 11.10 0.10 -11.12
C LYS A 119 11.07 -1.29 -11.74
N GLN A 120 10.75 -2.32 -10.95
CA GLN A 120 10.60 -3.68 -11.46
C GLN A 120 9.46 -3.79 -12.49
N ALA A 121 8.31 -3.17 -12.23
CA ALA A 121 7.17 -3.15 -13.17
C ALA A 121 7.56 -2.50 -14.50
N LEU A 122 8.21 -1.33 -14.43
CA LEU A 122 8.69 -0.60 -15.61
C LEU A 122 9.65 -1.43 -16.44
N PHE A 123 10.65 -2.05 -15.81
CA PHE A 123 11.63 -2.88 -16.50
C PHE A 123 10.95 -4.07 -17.20
N ARG A 124 10.07 -4.79 -16.49
CA ARG A 124 9.35 -5.96 -17.04
C ARG A 124 8.41 -5.61 -18.19
N ARG A 125 7.89 -4.39 -18.21
CA ARG A 125 6.97 -3.90 -19.25
C ARG A 125 7.67 -3.06 -20.33
N GLN A 126 9.00 -3.02 -20.32
CA GLN A 126 9.82 -2.28 -21.28
C GLN A 126 9.50 -0.77 -21.30
N PHE A 127 9.30 -0.18 -20.12
CA PHE A 127 9.07 1.26 -19.93
C PHE A 127 7.92 1.82 -20.78
N PRO A 128 6.69 1.31 -20.59
CA PRO A 128 5.53 1.83 -21.30
C PRO A 128 5.29 3.29 -20.93
N LYS A 129 4.69 4.02 -21.87
CA LYS A 129 4.47 5.47 -21.77
C LYS A 129 3.01 5.76 -21.46
N ASN A 130 2.74 6.91 -20.84
CA ASN A 130 1.38 7.36 -20.51
C ASN A 130 0.59 6.34 -19.66
N VAL A 131 1.27 5.66 -18.74
CA VAL A 131 0.61 4.75 -17.80
C VAL A 131 0.05 5.54 -16.64
N LEU A 132 -1.26 5.42 -16.40
CA LEU A 132 -1.88 5.92 -15.18
C LEU A 132 -1.53 4.98 -14.03
N ILE A 133 -0.90 5.50 -12.98
CA ILE A 133 -0.63 4.74 -11.76
C ILE A 133 -1.56 5.24 -10.67
N HIS A 134 -2.25 4.29 -10.04
CA HIS A 134 -3.11 4.54 -8.90
C HIS A 134 -2.55 3.83 -7.67
N SER A 135 -2.28 4.63 -6.65
CA SER A 135 -1.89 4.19 -5.32
C SER A 135 -2.80 4.85 -4.29
N ASP A 136 -2.76 4.35 -3.06
CA ASP A 136 -3.27 5.13 -1.94
C ASP A 136 -2.42 6.41 -1.71
N GLN A 137 -2.84 7.21 -0.72
CA GLN A 137 -2.15 8.45 -0.32
C GLN A 137 -1.17 8.24 0.84
N GLY A 138 -0.65 7.03 1.01
CA GLY A 138 0.39 6.74 2.00
C GLY A 138 1.65 7.60 1.77
N SER A 139 2.38 7.90 2.84
CA SER A 139 3.59 8.73 2.79
C SER A 139 4.67 8.14 1.87
N GLN A 140 4.70 6.82 1.72
CA GLN A 140 5.58 6.09 0.81
C GLN A 140 5.34 6.47 -0.64
N TYR A 141 4.07 6.50 -1.07
CA TYR A 141 3.66 6.85 -2.43
C TYR A 141 3.70 8.36 -2.69
N CYS A 142 3.55 9.17 -1.63
CA CYS A 142 3.67 10.63 -1.73
C CYS A 142 5.12 11.15 -1.71
N SER A 143 6.11 10.25 -1.54
CA SER A 143 7.53 10.59 -1.51
C SER A 143 8.04 11.20 -2.82
N ALA A 144 9.07 12.05 -2.72
CA ALA A 144 9.67 12.71 -3.88
C ALA A 144 10.24 11.69 -4.89
N ASP A 145 10.92 10.64 -4.40
CA ASP A 145 11.45 9.56 -5.24
C ASP A 145 10.37 8.88 -6.08
N PHE A 146 9.23 8.54 -5.47
CA PHE A 146 8.14 7.86 -6.15
C PHE A 146 7.53 8.77 -7.23
N LYS A 147 7.29 10.05 -6.89
CA LYS A 147 6.82 11.08 -7.83
C LYS A 147 7.79 11.27 -9.00
N GLN A 148 9.11 11.27 -8.75
CA GLN A 148 10.12 11.43 -9.80
C GLN A 148 10.08 10.28 -10.81
N ILE A 149 9.87 9.05 -10.33
CA ILE A 149 9.71 7.88 -11.20
C ILE A 149 8.43 8.02 -12.03
N ILE A 150 7.31 8.43 -11.42
CA ILE A 150 6.05 8.66 -12.14
C ILE A 150 6.23 9.73 -13.23
N VAL A 151 6.82 10.88 -12.90
CA VAL A 151 7.05 11.96 -13.86
C VAL A 151 7.86 11.46 -15.07
N THR A 152 8.85 10.60 -14.85
CA THR A 152 9.67 10.01 -15.93
C THR A 152 8.84 9.17 -16.92
N ILE A 153 7.82 8.47 -16.43
CA ILE A 153 6.89 7.67 -17.26
C ILE A 153 6.08 8.59 -18.20
N TRP A 154 5.66 9.74 -17.69
CA TRP A 154 4.88 10.73 -18.45
C TRP A 154 5.76 11.60 -19.37
N THR A 155 6.97 11.97 -18.96
CA THR A 155 7.84 12.85 -19.75
C THR A 155 8.52 12.15 -20.92
N LYS A 156 8.93 10.89 -20.80
CA LYS A 156 9.44 10.09 -21.94
C LYS A 156 8.39 9.88 -23.04
N ALA A 157 7.10 10.10 -22.74
CA ALA A 157 6.03 10.13 -23.74
C ALA A 157 6.10 11.37 -24.65
N LYS A 158 6.45 12.54 -24.10
CA LYS A 158 6.48 13.80 -24.86
C LYS A 158 7.69 13.93 -25.77
N HIS A 159 8.82 13.31 -25.42
CA HIS A 159 10.08 13.49 -26.16
C HIS A 159 10.23 12.66 -27.44
N GLU A 160 9.33 11.68 -27.69
CA GLU A 160 9.43 10.81 -28.88
C GLU A 160 8.49 11.21 -30.03
N SER A 161 7.64 12.22 -29.84
CA SER A 161 6.69 12.72 -30.86
C SER A 161 7.31 13.73 -31.85
N LYS A 162 8.64 13.79 -32.00
CA LYS A 162 9.32 14.71 -32.92
C LYS A 162 10.18 14.03 -34.00
N ARG A 163 10.01 12.72 -34.25
CA ARG A 163 10.82 12.00 -35.26
C ARG A 163 10.08 11.31 -36.42
N GLN A 164 8.79 11.56 -36.61
CA GLN A 164 8.08 11.10 -37.82
C GLN A 164 7.07 12.15 -38.27
N LEU A 165 7.56 13.12 -39.03
CA LEU A 165 6.85 13.86 -40.07
C LEU A 165 7.90 14.24 -41.14
N LEU A 166 8.16 13.30 -42.05
CA LEU A 166 8.22 13.56 -43.48
C LEU A 166 7.10 12.72 -44.09
#